data_AF-A0A7X0QRB9-F1
#
_entry.id   AF-A0A7X0QRB9-F1
#
_cell.length_a   1.000
_cell.length_b   1.000
_cell.length_c   1.000
_cell.angle_alpha   90.00
_cell.angle_beta   90.00
_cell.angle_gamma   90.00
#
_symmetry.space_group_name_H-M   'P 1'
#
loop_
_entity.id
_entity.type
_entity.pdbx_description
1 polymer ?
#
loop_
_entity_poly.entity_id
_entity_poly.type
_entity_poly.pdbx_seq_one_letter_code
_entity_poly.pdbx_strand_id
1 'polypeptide(L)'
;MKRYPLQTLIRLREHRTEAARQLVLERQREAQACRDACLGVEGEIIALDFEQRQQRGRMLDAPPAGVPWPAALAQRETHIDLLGEQAEAARQRLFKAQDILRAAEVALADARTAYFRAKARVDALEKRRDVWRGEQSALASRQEESATEDLLQARHLAGAEANRRPA
;
A
#
# COMPACT_ATOMS: atom_id res chain seq x y z
N MET A 1 -21.76 27.85 16.31
CA MET A 1 -20.58 27.75 15.43
C MET A 1 -21.00 27.48 14.00
N LYS A 2 -20.46 28.22 13.03
CA LYS A 2 -20.74 27.98 11.60
C LYS A 2 -20.07 26.67 11.15
N ARG A 3 -20.70 25.92 10.24
CA ARG A 3 -20.14 24.67 9.68
C ARG A 3 -19.24 24.99 8.49
N TYR A 4 -18.13 24.26 8.34
CA TYR A 4 -17.21 24.48 7.22
C TYR A 4 -17.91 24.22 5.86
N PRO A 5 -17.89 25.15 4.89
CA PRO A 5 -18.63 25.03 3.64
C PRO A 5 -18.28 23.79 2.80
N LEU A 6 -17.01 23.35 2.82
CA LEU A 6 -16.55 22.21 2.03
C LEU A 6 -16.52 20.89 2.82
N GLN A 7 -17.24 20.80 3.95
CA GLN A 7 -17.26 19.59 4.78
C GLN A 7 -17.74 18.35 4.03
N THR A 8 -18.73 18.48 3.14
CA THR A 8 -19.23 17.36 2.33
C THR A 8 -18.20 16.88 1.31
N LEU A 9 -17.43 17.81 0.74
CA LEU A 9 -16.35 17.48 -0.20
C LEU A 9 -15.22 16.71 0.48
N ILE A 10 -14.87 17.09 1.72
CA ILE A 10 -13.89 16.36 2.54
C ILE A 10 -14.36 14.90 2.71
N ARG A 11 -15.60 14.69 3.19
CA ARG A 11 -16.17 13.34 3.40
C ARG A 11 -16.15 12.48 2.14
N LEU A 12 -16.54 13.06 1.00
CA LEU A 12 -16.53 12.35 -0.28
C LEU A 12 -15.11 11.93 -0.69
N ARG A 13 -14.12 12.79 -0.47
CA ARG A 13 -12.72 12.48 -0.80
C ARG A 13 -12.09 11.52 0.19
N GLU A 14 -12.42 11.58 1.48
CA GLU A 14 -12.03 10.58 2.49
C GLU A 14 -12.48 9.18 2.04
N HIS A 15 -13.74 9.03 1.64
CA HIS A 15 -14.27 7.77 1.12
C HIS A 15 -13.48 7.26 -0.10
N ARG A 16 -13.15 8.15 -1.05
CA ARG A 16 -12.33 7.78 -2.22
C ARG A 16 -10.90 7.39 -1.85
N THR A 17 -10.32 8.05 -0.85
CA THR A 17 -8.99 7.70 -0.32
C THR A 17 -9.03 6.34 0.37
N GLU A 18 -10.09 6.02 1.11
CA GLU A 18 -10.25 4.69 1.72
C GLU A 18 -10.44 3.60 0.66
N ALA A 19 -11.23 3.84 -0.39
CA ALA A 19 -11.32 2.92 -1.53
C ALA A 19 -9.96 2.70 -2.22
N ALA A 20 -9.17 3.77 -2.40
CA ALA A 20 -7.80 3.64 -2.93
C ALA A 20 -6.88 2.86 -1.98
N ARG A 21 -7.06 3.00 -0.66
CA ARG A 21 -6.31 2.22 0.35
C ARG A 21 -6.65 0.73 0.26
N GLN A 22 -7.93 0.38 0.12
CA GLN A 22 -8.37 -1.00 -0.06
C GLN A 22 -7.72 -1.62 -1.30
N LEU A 23 -7.74 -0.90 -2.43
CA LEU A 23 -7.06 -1.33 -3.65
C LEU A 23 -5.56 -1.57 -3.45
N VAL A 24 -4.86 -0.70 -2.71
CA VAL A 24 -3.44 -0.92 -2.37
C VAL A 24 -3.25 -2.23 -1.61
N LEU A 25 -4.12 -2.53 -0.63
CA LEU A 25 -4.03 -3.77 0.14
C LEU A 25 -4.29 -5.01 -0.71
N GLU A 26 -5.26 -4.95 -1.63
CA GLU A 26 -5.53 -6.00 -2.61
C GLU A 26 -4.30 -6.25 -3.49
N ARG A 27 -3.74 -5.21 -4.10
CA ARG A 27 -2.52 -5.32 -4.93
C ARG A 27 -1.30 -5.81 -4.15
N GLN A 28 -1.20 -5.49 -2.85
CA GLN A 28 -0.15 -6.04 -2.00
C GLN A 28 -0.28 -7.54 -1.82
N ARG A 29 -1.51 -8.04 -1.60
CA ARG A 29 -1.77 -9.47 -1.47
C ARG A 29 -1.49 -10.21 -2.78
N GLU A 30 -1.91 -9.65 -3.91
CA GLU A 30 -1.64 -10.21 -5.24
C GLU A 30 -0.13 -10.27 -5.53
N ALA A 31 0.60 -9.18 -5.30
CA ALA A 31 2.05 -9.16 -5.51
C ALA A 31 2.76 -10.16 -4.58
N GLN A 32 2.31 -10.29 -3.32
CA GLN A 32 2.86 -11.27 -2.41
C GLN A 32 2.60 -12.70 -2.88
N ALA A 33 1.37 -13.03 -3.29
CA ALA A 33 1.05 -14.34 -3.84
C ALA A 33 1.90 -14.68 -5.09
N CYS A 34 2.18 -13.68 -5.94
CA CYS A 34 3.09 -13.86 -7.08
C CYS A 34 4.53 -14.14 -6.63
N ARG A 35 5.03 -13.45 -5.59
CA ARG A 35 6.37 -13.74 -5.04
C ARG A 35 6.44 -15.15 -4.46
N ASP A 36 5.44 -15.54 -3.69
CA ASP A 36 5.38 -16.87 -3.09
C ASP A 36 5.34 -17.96 -4.17
N ALA A 37 4.62 -17.72 -5.28
CA ALA A 37 4.63 -18.61 -6.44
C ALA A 37 6.01 -18.70 -7.11
N CYS A 38 6.71 -17.58 -7.31
CA CYS A 38 8.09 -17.59 -7.82
C CYS A 38 9.03 -18.38 -6.90
N LEU A 39 8.97 -18.14 -5.59
CA LEU A 39 9.77 -18.85 -4.59
C LEU A 39 9.48 -20.36 -4.60
N GLY A 40 8.21 -20.75 -4.79
CA GLY A 40 7.82 -22.15 -4.92
C GLY A 40 8.52 -22.84 -6.10
N VAL A 41 8.54 -22.19 -7.27
CA VAL A 41 9.20 -22.74 -8.47
C VAL A 41 10.72 -22.72 -8.34
N GLU A 42 11.30 -21.69 -7.72
CA GLU A 42 12.74 -21.65 -7.41
C GLU A 42 13.15 -22.82 -6.49
N GLY A 43 12.34 -23.10 -5.47
CA GLY A 43 12.53 -24.26 -4.58
C GLY A 43 12.47 -25.59 -5.35
N GLU A 44 11.52 -25.73 -6.29
CA GLU A 44 11.42 -26.89 -7.17
C GLU A 44 12.69 -27.09 -8.01
N ILE A 45 13.20 -26.01 -8.64
CA ILE A 45 14.44 -26.07 -9.44
C ILE A 45 15.63 -26.50 -8.57
N ILE A 46 15.76 -25.95 -7.37
CA ILE A 46 16.83 -26.32 -6.43
C ILE A 46 16.75 -27.81 -6.08
N ALA A 47 15.55 -28.32 -5.82
CA ALA A 47 15.34 -29.74 -5.52
C ALA A 47 15.74 -30.63 -6.71
N LEU A 48 15.29 -30.29 -7.93
CA LEU A 48 15.63 -31.03 -9.15
C LEU A 48 17.15 -31.02 -9.42
N ASP A 49 17.80 -29.85 -9.30
CA ASP A 49 19.25 -29.72 -9.48
C ASP A 49 20.01 -30.53 -8.41
N PHE A 50 19.51 -30.56 -7.16
CA PHE A 50 20.09 -31.36 -6.09
C PHE A 50 19.95 -32.86 -6.35
N GLU A 51 18.76 -33.33 -6.71
CA GLU A 51 18.51 -34.72 -7.07
C GLU A 51 19.37 -35.16 -8.24
N GLN A 52 19.48 -34.33 -9.28
CA GLN A 52 20.33 -34.64 -10.44
C GLN A 52 21.80 -34.81 -10.03
N ARG A 53 22.34 -33.92 -9.19
CA ARG A 53 23.71 -34.04 -8.65
C ARG A 53 23.88 -35.30 -7.81
N GLN A 54 22.89 -35.66 -7.02
CA GLN A 54 22.89 -36.87 -6.21
C GLN A 54 22.91 -38.14 -7.09
N GLN A 55 22.11 -38.18 -8.16
CA GLN A 55 22.10 -39.29 -9.12
C GLN A 55 23.43 -39.40 -9.86
N ARG A 56 24.01 -38.28 -10.30
CA ARG A 56 25.35 -38.25 -10.92
C ARG A 56 26.44 -38.75 -9.97
N GLY A 57 26.36 -38.42 -8.69
CA GLY A 57 27.30 -38.90 -7.68
C GLY A 57 27.23 -40.42 -7.45
N ARG A 58 26.08 -41.04 -7.72
CA ARG A 58 25.80 -42.48 -7.56
C ARG A 58 25.93 -43.27 -8.86
N MET A 59 26.46 -42.65 -9.92
CA MET A 59 26.45 -43.23 -11.25
C MET A 59 27.16 -44.59 -11.32
N LEU A 60 28.21 -44.76 -10.51
CA LEU A 60 29.02 -45.98 -10.42
C LEU A 60 28.66 -46.89 -9.23
N ASP A 61 27.55 -46.61 -8.53
CA ASP A 61 27.08 -47.47 -7.45
C ASP A 61 26.71 -48.86 -8.00
N ALA A 62 27.01 -49.92 -7.26
CA ALA A 62 26.70 -51.28 -7.68
C ALA A 62 25.20 -51.45 -8.00
N PRO A 63 24.85 -52.11 -9.12
CA PRO A 63 23.46 -52.35 -9.49
C PRO A 63 22.82 -53.36 -8.52
N PRO A 64 21.48 -53.36 -8.43
CA PRO A 64 20.75 -54.37 -7.69
C PRO A 64 21.09 -55.79 -8.17
N ALA A 65 21.01 -56.76 -7.26
CA ALA A 65 21.25 -58.17 -7.61
C ALA A 65 20.34 -58.61 -8.76
N GLY A 66 20.94 -59.22 -9.78
CA GLY A 66 20.23 -59.69 -10.97
C GLY A 66 20.05 -58.65 -12.09
N VAL A 67 20.46 -57.39 -11.89
CA VAL A 67 20.43 -56.37 -12.94
C VAL A 67 21.80 -56.24 -13.62
N PRO A 68 21.89 -56.41 -14.95
CA PRO A 68 23.14 -56.18 -15.68
C PRO A 68 23.61 -54.71 -15.57
N TRP A 69 24.91 -54.51 -15.43
CA TRP A 69 25.52 -53.19 -15.31
C TRP A 69 25.12 -52.22 -16.44
N PRO A 70 25.12 -52.61 -17.73
CA PRO A 70 24.75 -51.68 -18.81
C PRO A 70 23.29 -51.21 -18.71
N ALA A 71 22.37 -52.07 -18.27
CA ALA A 71 20.97 -51.72 -18.11
C ALA A 71 20.76 -50.74 -16.94
N ALA A 72 21.47 -50.94 -15.83
CA ALA A 72 21.42 -50.04 -14.69
C ALA A 72 22.00 -48.65 -15.02
N LEU A 73 23.10 -48.58 -15.78
CA LEU A 73 23.66 -47.31 -16.25
C LEU A 73 22.68 -46.58 -17.17
N ALA A 74 22.14 -47.26 -18.18
CA ALA A 74 21.18 -46.65 -19.11
C ALA A 74 19.94 -46.10 -18.37
N GLN A 75 19.42 -46.84 -17.39
CA GLN A 75 18.31 -46.36 -16.56
C GLN A 75 18.67 -45.08 -15.79
N ARG A 76 19.86 -45.03 -15.17
CA ARG A 76 20.31 -43.85 -14.42
C ARG A 76 20.52 -42.64 -15.34
N GLU A 77 21.10 -42.83 -16.52
CA GLU A 77 21.26 -41.78 -17.54
C GLU A 77 19.90 -41.22 -17.94
N THR A 78 18.94 -42.08 -18.31
CA THR A 78 17.59 -41.63 -18.68
C THR A 78 16.88 -40.87 -17.56
N HIS A 79 17.12 -41.25 -16.30
CA HIS A 79 16.56 -40.54 -15.15
C HIS A 79 17.20 -39.17 -14.94
N ILE A 80 18.53 -39.06 -15.10
CA ILE A 80 19.27 -37.79 -15.03
C ILE A 80 18.81 -36.83 -16.14
N ASP A 81 18.56 -37.34 -17.33
CA ASP A 81 18.06 -36.57 -18.46
C ASP A 81 16.64 -36.07 -18.19
N LEU A 82 15.75 -36.94 -17.69
CA LEU A 82 14.39 -36.56 -17.29
C LEU A 82 14.38 -35.46 -16.23
N LEU A 83 15.24 -35.56 -15.21
CA LEU A 83 15.40 -34.50 -14.19
C LEU A 83 15.85 -33.18 -14.82
N GLY A 84 16.73 -33.24 -15.83
CA GLY A 84 17.16 -32.07 -16.59
C GLY A 84 16.01 -31.41 -17.37
N GLU A 85 15.20 -32.21 -18.07
CA GLU A 85 14.01 -31.72 -18.80
C GLU A 85 13.00 -31.07 -17.86
N GLN A 86 12.76 -31.68 -16.69
CA GLN A 86 11.88 -31.12 -15.66
C GLN A 86 12.41 -29.80 -15.11
N ALA A 87 13.72 -29.69 -14.88
CA ALA A 87 14.35 -28.46 -14.41
C ALA A 87 14.22 -27.33 -15.45
N GLU A 88 14.41 -27.63 -16.74
CA GLU A 88 14.20 -26.64 -17.82
C GLU A 88 12.73 -26.21 -17.93
N ALA A 89 11.79 -27.15 -17.84
CA ALA A 89 10.36 -26.82 -17.81
C ALA A 89 10.00 -25.94 -16.59
N ALA A 90 10.61 -26.20 -15.43
CA ALA A 90 10.46 -25.37 -14.23
C ALA A 90 11.06 -23.97 -14.42
N ARG A 91 12.24 -23.83 -15.04
CA ARG A 91 12.84 -22.53 -15.39
C ARG A 91 11.95 -21.71 -16.33
N GLN A 92 11.33 -22.34 -17.32
CA GLN A 92 10.37 -21.68 -18.21
C GLN A 92 9.12 -21.20 -17.47
N ARG A 93 8.61 -22.00 -16.51
CA ARG A 93 7.51 -21.58 -15.63
C ARG A 93 7.92 -20.42 -14.73
N LEU A 94 9.14 -20.45 -14.16
CA LEU A 94 9.67 -19.38 -13.34
C LEU A 94 9.75 -18.07 -14.12
N PHE A 95 10.26 -18.11 -15.36
CA PHE A 95 10.32 -16.92 -16.21
C PHE A 95 8.94 -16.28 -16.40
N LYS A 96 7.92 -17.08 -16.71
CA LYS A 96 6.53 -16.61 -16.84
C LYS A 96 5.98 -16.04 -15.52
N ALA A 97 6.27 -16.71 -14.40
CA ALA A 97 5.86 -16.25 -13.08
C ALA A 97 6.51 -14.92 -12.69
N GLN A 98 7.79 -14.72 -13.04
CA GLN A 98 8.51 -13.47 -12.82
C GLN A 98 7.94 -12.31 -13.64
N ASP A 99 7.49 -12.55 -14.87
CA ASP A 99 6.82 -11.51 -15.65
C ASP A 99 5.47 -11.10 -15.03
N ILE A 100 4.70 -12.07 -14.53
CA ILE A 100 3.46 -11.80 -13.78
C ILE A 100 3.76 -11.02 -12.50
N LEU A 101 4.80 -11.41 -11.76
CA LEU A 101 5.24 -10.69 -10.57
C LEU A 101 5.60 -9.23 -10.89
N ARG A 102 6.38 -8.99 -11.95
CA ARG A 102 6.75 -7.64 -12.37
C ARG A 102 5.51 -6.80 -12.69
N ALA A 103 4.52 -7.37 -13.38
CA ALA A 103 3.25 -6.69 -13.67
C ALA A 103 2.47 -6.37 -12.38
N ALA A 104 2.40 -7.30 -11.43
CA ALA A 104 1.76 -7.09 -10.13
C ALA A 104 2.45 -6.00 -9.29
N GLU A 105 3.79 -5.94 -9.32
CA GLU A 105 4.56 -4.91 -8.62
C GLU A 105 4.36 -3.52 -9.21
N VAL A 106 4.28 -3.41 -10.54
CA VAL A 106 3.92 -2.15 -11.22
C VAL A 106 2.51 -1.73 -10.81
N ALA A 107 1.53 -2.64 -10.85
CA ALA A 107 0.16 -2.34 -10.43
C ALA A 107 0.08 -1.89 -8.96
N LEU A 108 0.89 -2.47 -8.07
CA LEU A 108 1.01 -2.04 -6.68
C LEU A 108 1.62 -0.63 -6.57
N ALA A 109 2.67 -0.32 -7.32
CA ALA A 109 3.28 1.00 -7.34
C ALA A 109 2.30 2.08 -7.82
N ASP A 110 1.52 1.77 -8.86
CA ASP A 110 0.48 2.65 -9.39
C ASP A 110 -0.65 2.87 -8.37
N ALA A 111 -1.12 1.81 -7.72
CA ALA A 111 -2.13 1.90 -6.67
C ALA A 111 -1.65 2.76 -5.49
N ARG A 112 -0.39 2.59 -5.06
CA ARG A 112 0.23 3.42 -4.01
C ARG A 112 0.28 4.89 -4.42
N THR A 113 0.70 5.16 -5.65
CA THR A 113 0.78 6.52 -6.20
C THR A 113 -0.61 7.17 -6.25
N ALA A 114 -1.63 6.44 -6.68
CA ALA A 114 -3.01 6.91 -6.70
C ALA A 114 -3.55 7.21 -5.29
N TYR A 115 -3.27 6.33 -4.32
CA TYR A 115 -3.63 6.55 -2.92
C TYR A 115 -2.98 7.81 -2.35
N PHE A 116 -1.66 7.99 -2.52
CA PHE A 116 -0.98 9.18 -2.01
C PHE A 116 -1.48 10.46 -2.67
N ARG A 117 -1.78 10.44 -3.97
CA ARG A 117 -2.41 11.57 -4.67
C ARG A 117 -3.80 11.87 -4.12
N ALA A 118 -4.61 10.86 -3.83
CA ALA A 118 -5.94 11.02 -3.23
C ALA A 118 -5.84 11.60 -1.82
N LYS A 119 -4.94 11.07 -0.99
CA LYS A 119 -4.68 11.54 0.36
C LYS A 119 -4.20 13.00 0.40
N ALA A 120 -3.22 13.36 -0.42
CA ALA A 120 -2.74 14.74 -0.50
C ALA A 120 -3.85 15.75 -0.83
N ARG A 121 -4.83 15.35 -1.65
CA ARG A 121 -6.01 16.17 -1.98
C ARG A 121 -7.01 16.30 -0.83
N VAL A 122 -7.07 15.34 0.10
CA VAL A 122 -7.85 15.43 1.34
C VAL A 122 -7.11 16.34 2.32
N ASP A 123 -5.82 16.07 2.58
CA ASP A 123 -5.00 16.83 3.50
C ASP A 123 -4.98 18.33 3.15
N ALA A 124 -4.95 18.66 1.86
CA ALA A 124 -5.04 20.06 1.39
C ALA A 124 -6.38 20.74 1.75
N LEU A 125 -7.49 20.00 1.74
CA LEU A 125 -8.80 20.53 2.15
C LEU A 125 -8.90 20.64 3.67
N GLU A 126 -8.33 19.70 4.41
CA GLU A 126 -8.29 19.76 5.87
C GLU A 126 -7.48 20.96 6.36
N LYS A 127 -6.31 21.22 5.77
CA LYS A 127 -5.53 22.44 6.06
C LYS A 127 -6.36 23.71 5.82
N ARG A 128 -7.13 23.77 4.72
CA ARG A 128 -8.03 24.90 4.43
C ARG A 128 -9.17 25.02 5.44
N ARG A 129 -9.72 23.89 5.92
CA ARG A 129 -10.73 23.87 6.99
C ARG A 129 -10.18 24.46 8.28
N ASP A 130 -8.95 24.12 8.62
CA ASP A 130 -8.32 24.56 9.87
C ASP A 130 -8.00 26.07 9.84
N VAL A 131 -7.49 26.58 8.70
CA VAL A 131 -7.34 28.03 8.47
C VAL A 131 -8.67 28.76 8.59
N TRP A 132 -9.71 28.28 7.89
CA TRP A 132 -11.05 28.88 7.97
C TRP A 132 -11.60 28.90 9.40
N ARG A 133 -11.37 27.82 10.17
CA ARG A 133 -11.79 27.78 11.58
C ARG A 133 -11.07 28.85 12.40
N GLY A 134 -9.76 29.02 12.19
CA GLY A 134 -8.97 30.08 12.82
C GLY A 134 -9.50 31.48 12.47
N GLU A 135 -9.82 31.72 11.19
CA GLU A 135 -10.43 32.98 10.74
C GLU A 135 -11.81 33.23 11.40
N GLN A 136 -12.67 32.21 11.49
CA GLN A 136 -13.96 32.35 12.16
C GLN A 136 -13.82 32.66 13.66
N SER A 137 -12.86 32.03 14.34
CA SER A 137 -12.58 32.33 15.75
C SER A 137 -12.06 33.75 15.91
N ALA A 138 -11.12 34.19 15.08
CA ALA A 138 -10.58 35.56 15.13
C ALA A 138 -11.66 36.62 14.85
N LEU A 139 -12.57 36.36 13.90
CA LEU A 139 -13.71 37.24 13.65
C LEU A 139 -14.67 37.31 14.84
N ALA A 140 -14.95 36.18 15.49
CA ALA A 140 -15.78 36.15 16.68
C ALA A 140 -15.15 36.96 17.83
N SER A 141 -13.85 36.78 18.09
CA SER A 141 -13.13 37.54 19.12
C SER A 141 -13.17 39.05 18.84
N ARG A 142 -12.96 39.49 17.60
CA ARG A 142 -13.06 40.91 17.23
C ARG A 142 -14.47 41.47 17.40
N GLN A 143 -15.50 40.67 17.12
CA GLN A 143 -16.90 41.07 17.34
C GLN A 143 -17.22 41.19 18.83
N GLU A 144 -16.70 40.27 19.65
CA GLU A 144 -16.82 40.35 21.11
C GLU A 144 -16.10 41.58 21.67
N GLU A 145 -14.86 41.85 21.22
CA GLU A 145 -14.11 43.06 21.58
C GLU A 145 -14.88 44.33 21.22
N SER A 146 -15.32 44.48 19.97
CA SER A 146 -16.13 45.64 19.54
C SER A 146 -17.41 45.80 20.36
N ALA A 147 -18.14 44.71 20.64
CA ALA A 147 -19.34 44.77 21.44
C ALA A 147 -19.05 45.20 22.89
N THR A 148 -17.92 44.77 23.47
CA THR A 148 -17.51 45.23 24.80
C THR A 148 -17.12 46.70 24.81
N GLU A 149 -16.43 47.20 23.78
CA GLU A 149 -16.10 48.62 23.64
C GLU A 149 -17.36 49.48 23.53
N ASP A 150 -18.33 49.08 22.72
CA ASP A 150 -19.61 49.77 22.56
C ASP A 150 -20.37 49.86 23.90
N LEU A 151 -20.39 48.77 24.68
CA LEU A 151 -21.02 48.75 26.00
C LEU A 151 -20.32 49.68 26.99
N LEU A 152 -18.98 49.72 26.97
CA LEU A 152 -18.20 50.63 27.81
C LEU A 152 -18.46 52.09 27.43
N GLN A 153 -18.47 52.42 26.13
CA GLN A 153 -18.79 53.76 25.65
C GLN A 153 -20.22 54.18 26.02
N ALA A 154 -21.21 53.30 25.81
CA ALA A 154 -22.60 53.56 26.20
C ALA A 154 -22.73 53.83 27.70
N ARG A 155 -22.01 53.07 28.54
CA ARG A 155 -21.95 53.33 29.99
C ARG A 155 -21.31 54.67 30.32
N HIS A 156 -20.23 55.04 29.65
CA HIS A 156 -19.57 56.33 29.85
C HIS A 156 -20.47 57.51 29.47
N LEU A 157 -21.16 57.42 28.33
CA LEU A 157 -22.10 58.45 27.87
C LEU A 157 -23.29 58.59 28.83
N ALA A 158 -23.91 57.48 29.26
CA ALA A 158 -25.00 57.50 30.23
C ALA A 158 -24.59 58.10 31.59
N GLY A 159 -23.36 57.82 32.06
CA GLY A 159 -22.81 58.44 33.27
C GLY A 159 -22.55 59.94 33.12
N ALA A 160 -22.08 60.38 31.95
CA ALA A 160 -21.87 61.80 31.65
C ALA A 160 -23.19 62.58 31.54
N GLU A 161 -24.25 61.96 31.00
CA GLU A 161 -25.59 62.55 30.94
C GLU A 161 -26.25 62.64 32.33
N ALA A 162 -26.08 61.63 33.18
CA ALA A 162 -26.56 61.66 34.56
C ALA A 162 -25.93 62.80 35.37
N ASN A 163 -24.66 63.13 35.13
CA ASN A 163 -23.95 64.22 35.78
C ASN A 163 -24.27 65.63 35.20
N ARG A 164 -24.97 65.70 34.06
CA ARG A 164 -25.38 66.97 33.41
C ARG A 164 -26.85 67.35 33.67
N ARG A 165 -27.64 66.53 34.36
CA ARG A 165 -29.01 66.89 34.75
C ARG A 165 -28.96 67.80 35.99
N PRO A 166 -29.38 69.08 35.91
CA PRO A 166 -29.55 69.91 37.10
C PRO A 166 -30.73 69.38 37.94
N ALA A 167 -30.58 69.46 39.27
CA ALA A 167 -31.64 69.22 40.23
C ALA A 167 -32.74 70.29 40.14
#